data_AF-A0A9P8UL78-F1
#
_entry.id   AF-A0A9P8UL78-F1
#
_cell.length_a   1.000
_cell.length_b   1.000
_cell.length_c   1.000
_cell.angle_alpha   90.00
_cell.angle_beta   90.00
_cell.angle_gamma   90.00
#
_symmetry.space_group_name_H-M   'P 1'
#
loop_
_entity.id
_entity.type
_entity.pdbx_description
1 polymer ?
#
loop_
_entity_poly.entity_id
_entity_poly.type
_entity_poly.pdbx_seq_one_letter_code
_entity_poly.pdbx_strand_id
1 'polypeptide(L)'
;MAIQRTTTSIASLQDKAEDLSIAAELKFLIPFLPCKGKPARIHDGPQLEVVDYIERATQLDDAYDKLKLWQQTFSNVAAAIRNVLKQQAITSYDLDAMNQQERDCWLSYWVVKRSMSAEPAKDHPHRADWIWVPVEVNSPRLSWRDPTTIAVLRSVMDAIKSRYYIVSNYTCEVHVHAGRMDGRPFTLPTLKKLAILCWAAEPVLRKVKDPRSPNHAHVYTWSNSTREYSRLAAELKSEKVVHMPLLQDLVGLPEAFKWVLKDPSTITNSDMEASRLIAATRSHTQLGRLMSGEGRPYRRLGFNFSAFGGEDERARTNPRTVECRFLEGTIDTDVVVSWVQIFGKMVEAALDGAADGDRFTRLATHRSRGQGKADLLDYGLVRLMQRLGIREEVYRPIKMMIRGVQG
;
A
#
# COMPACT_ATOMS: atom_id res chain seq x y z
N MET A 1 -4.11 -38.97 -27.26
CA MET A 1 -4.28 -38.89 -25.80
C MET A 1 -5.18 -37.70 -25.49
N ALA A 2 -6.39 -37.97 -25.00
CA ALA A 2 -7.39 -36.95 -24.71
C ALA A 2 -6.97 -36.12 -23.49
N ILE A 3 -6.98 -34.80 -23.63
CA ILE A 3 -6.78 -33.85 -22.54
C ILE A 3 -8.00 -33.93 -21.64
N GLN A 4 -7.83 -34.58 -20.49
CA GLN A 4 -8.82 -34.63 -19.43
C GLN A 4 -8.99 -33.20 -18.90
N ARG A 5 -10.03 -32.50 -19.36
CA ARG A 5 -10.52 -31.29 -18.70
C ARG A 5 -11.00 -31.69 -17.32
N THR A 6 -10.14 -31.53 -16.33
CA THR A 6 -10.56 -31.51 -14.93
C THR A 6 -11.52 -30.34 -14.78
N THR A 7 -12.81 -30.65 -14.79
CA THR A 7 -13.86 -29.81 -14.24
C THR A 7 -13.46 -29.48 -12.82
N THR A 8 -12.89 -28.30 -12.63
CA THR A 8 -12.58 -27.77 -11.31
C THR A 8 -13.92 -27.67 -10.58
N SER A 9 -14.10 -28.57 -9.61
CA SER A 9 -15.19 -28.54 -8.66
C SER A 9 -15.37 -27.12 -8.13
N ILE A 10 -16.63 -26.71 -7.90
CA ILE A 10 -17.05 -25.48 -7.21
C ILE A 10 -16.66 -25.60 -5.71
N ALA A 11 -15.38 -25.81 -5.46
CA ALA A 11 -14.74 -26.01 -4.17
C ALA A 11 -13.52 -25.07 -4.19
N SER A 12 -13.50 -23.91 -3.55
CA SER A 12 -14.38 -23.28 -2.58
C SER A 12 -14.61 -21.83 -3.00
N LEU A 13 -15.82 -21.28 -2.82
CA LEU A 13 -16.16 -19.85 -2.98
C LEU A 13 -15.40 -18.89 -2.04
N GLN A 14 -14.42 -19.40 -1.31
CA GLN A 14 -13.69 -18.71 -0.28
C GLN A 14 -12.21 -18.69 -0.61
N ASP A 15 -11.66 -17.47 -0.69
CA ASP A 15 -10.23 -17.24 -0.72
C ASP A 15 -9.60 -17.71 0.60
N LYS A 16 -8.41 -18.32 0.52
CA LYS A 16 -7.65 -18.78 1.69
C LYS A 16 -6.38 -17.97 1.86
N ALA A 17 -5.77 -18.07 3.03
CA ALA A 17 -4.50 -17.39 3.31
C ALA A 17 -3.36 -17.85 2.39
N GLU A 18 -3.43 -19.07 1.85
CA GLU A 18 -2.48 -19.62 0.88
C GLU A 18 -2.63 -18.95 -0.50
N ASP A 19 -3.78 -18.34 -0.79
CA ASP A 19 -3.99 -17.55 -2.00
C ASP A 19 -3.38 -16.15 -1.88
N LEU A 20 -3.05 -15.68 -0.67
CA LEU A 20 -2.65 -14.29 -0.44
C LEU A 20 -1.24 -14.01 -0.97
N SER A 21 -1.15 -13.02 -1.84
CA SER A 21 0.07 -12.36 -2.27
C SER A 21 0.19 -10.99 -1.62
N ILE A 22 1.41 -10.59 -1.30
CA ILE A 22 1.77 -9.26 -0.85
C ILE A 22 2.89 -8.71 -1.74
N ALA A 23 2.86 -7.43 -2.03
CA ALA A 23 3.95 -6.73 -2.71
C ALA A 23 4.17 -5.35 -2.10
N ALA A 24 5.40 -4.86 -2.17
CA ALA A 24 5.77 -3.54 -1.70
C ALA A 24 6.21 -2.65 -2.86
N GLU A 25 5.82 -1.38 -2.83
CA GLU A 25 6.31 -0.33 -3.72
C GLU A 25 7.01 0.72 -2.86
N LEU A 26 8.28 1.00 -3.19
CA LEU A 26 9.11 1.98 -2.50
C LEU A 26 9.41 3.12 -3.46
N LYS A 27 9.11 4.36 -3.07
CA LYS A 27 9.49 5.56 -3.81
C LYS A 27 10.50 6.35 -3.00
N PHE A 28 11.61 6.74 -3.62
CA PHE A 28 12.66 7.51 -2.96
C PHE A 28 13.50 8.27 -3.98
N LEU A 29 14.43 9.09 -3.49
CA LEU A 29 15.38 9.82 -4.30
C LEU A 29 16.79 9.30 -4.07
N ILE A 30 17.56 9.21 -5.15
CA ILE A 30 19.02 9.03 -5.09
C ILE A 30 19.66 10.36 -5.56
N PRO A 31 20.30 11.12 -4.66
CA PRO A 31 21.04 12.30 -5.04
C PRO A 31 22.44 11.98 -5.55
N PHE A 32 22.92 12.83 -6.45
CA PHE A 32 24.27 12.83 -7.00
C PHE A 32 24.87 14.23 -6.95
N LEU A 33 26.19 14.30 -6.93
CA LEU A 33 26.94 15.54 -7.10
C LEU A 33 27.25 15.76 -8.59
N PRO A 34 27.05 16.98 -9.13
CA PRO A 34 27.63 17.33 -10.42
C PRO A 34 29.17 17.36 -10.33
N CYS A 35 29.89 17.32 -11.45
CA CYS A 35 31.34 17.21 -11.47
C CYS A 35 32.08 18.42 -10.84
N LYS A 36 31.47 19.62 -10.88
CA LYS A 36 31.95 20.82 -10.18
C LYS A 36 31.24 21.05 -8.85
N GLY A 37 30.47 20.06 -8.38
CA GLY A 37 29.74 20.09 -7.12
C GLY A 37 30.68 20.09 -5.93
N LYS A 38 30.38 20.91 -4.92
CA LYS A 38 31.12 20.86 -3.66
C LYS A 38 30.78 19.54 -2.94
N PRO A 39 31.78 18.82 -2.40
CA PRO A 39 31.50 17.66 -1.57
C PRO A 39 30.61 18.06 -0.39
N ALA A 40 29.46 17.39 -0.26
CA ALA A 40 28.62 17.53 0.92
C ALA A 40 29.07 16.52 1.96
N ARG A 41 29.28 16.96 3.20
CA ARG A 41 29.54 16.04 4.32
C ARG A 41 28.23 15.35 4.67
N ILE A 42 28.13 14.07 4.33
CA ILE A 42 27.08 13.19 4.82
C ILE A 42 27.63 12.42 6.01
N HIS A 43 26.98 12.59 7.16
CA HIS A 43 27.42 11.98 8.42
C HIS A 43 27.07 10.49 8.49
N ASP A 44 25.94 10.09 7.89
CA ASP A 44 25.42 8.73 7.96
C ASP A 44 25.13 8.17 6.56
N GLY A 45 25.75 7.03 6.23
CA GLY A 45 25.51 6.27 5.01
C GLY A 45 26.58 6.41 3.91
N PRO A 46 26.33 5.84 2.72
CA PRO A 46 27.24 5.94 1.58
C PRO A 46 27.49 7.40 1.17
N GLN A 47 28.67 7.69 0.63
CA GLN A 47 28.96 9.01 0.09
C GLN A 47 28.19 9.25 -1.22
N LEU A 48 27.93 10.53 -1.54
CA LEU A 48 27.32 10.88 -2.83
C LEU A 48 28.27 10.56 -3.97
N GLU A 49 27.73 9.96 -5.01
CA GLU A 49 28.46 9.74 -6.26
C GLU A 49 28.55 11.04 -7.06
N VAL A 50 29.68 11.23 -7.74
CA VAL A 50 29.90 12.34 -8.66
C VAL A 50 29.55 11.89 -10.07
N VAL A 51 28.75 12.70 -10.79
CA VAL A 51 28.46 12.51 -12.21
C VAL A 51 29.39 13.39 -13.02
N ASP A 52 30.41 12.79 -13.62
CA ASP A 52 31.52 13.47 -14.29
C ASP A 52 31.11 14.23 -15.56
N TYR A 53 30.05 13.79 -16.25
CA TYR A 53 29.53 14.42 -17.46
C TYR A 53 28.49 15.53 -17.23
N ILE A 54 28.08 15.81 -15.98
CA ILE A 54 27.13 16.89 -15.67
C ILE A 54 27.85 17.94 -14.83
N GLU A 55 28.11 19.13 -15.39
CA GLU A 55 28.92 20.14 -14.69
C GLU A 55 28.17 20.82 -13.54
N ARG A 56 26.87 21.04 -13.70
CA ARG A 56 26.01 21.70 -12.72
C ARG A 56 24.64 21.02 -12.69
N ALA A 57 24.01 20.93 -11.51
CA ALA A 57 22.69 20.33 -11.38
C ALA A 57 21.62 20.99 -12.27
N THR A 58 21.72 22.29 -12.51
CA THR A 58 20.83 23.05 -13.41
C THR A 58 20.95 22.65 -14.88
N GLN A 59 21.97 21.87 -15.28
CA GLN A 59 22.12 21.38 -16.65
C GLN A 59 21.37 20.07 -16.92
N LEU A 60 20.75 19.45 -15.89
CA LEU A 60 19.95 18.24 -16.03
C LEU A 60 18.65 18.45 -16.86
N ASP A 61 18.40 19.67 -17.34
CA ASP A 61 17.35 19.91 -18.33
C ASP A 61 17.71 19.39 -19.74
N ASP A 62 18.98 19.03 -19.98
CA ASP A 62 19.36 18.25 -21.14
C ASP A 62 18.74 16.84 -21.08
N ALA A 63 17.88 16.54 -22.05
CA ALA A 63 17.12 15.29 -22.07
C ALA A 63 18.02 14.05 -22.22
N TYR A 64 19.17 14.18 -22.88
CA TYR A 64 20.09 13.07 -23.13
C TYR A 64 20.85 12.71 -21.86
N ASP A 65 21.47 13.69 -21.20
CA ASP A 65 22.23 13.45 -19.94
C ASP A 65 21.33 12.94 -18.83
N LYS A 66 20.11 13.48 -18.73
CA LYS A 66 19.10 13.01 -17.78
C LYS A 66 18.71 11.56 -18.03
N LEU A 67 18.42 11.21 -19.29
CA LEU A 67 18.04 9.84 -19.65
C LEU A 67 19.19 8.86 -19.36
N LYS A 68 20.43 9.23 -19.75
CA LYS A 68 21.65 8.45 -19.49
C LYS A 68 21.84 8.20 -17.99
N LEU A 69 21.73 9.24 -17.17
CA LEU A 69 21.87 9.12 -15.72
C LEU A 69 20.78 8.21 -15.12
N TRP A 70 19.53 8.39 -15.52
CA TRP A 70 18.42 7.59 -15.02
C TRP A 70 18.54 6.11 -15.42
N GLN A 71 18.89 5.82 -16.67
CA GLN A 71 19.16 4.47 -17.15
C GLN A 71 20.25 3.82 -16.30
N GLN A 72 21.41 4.49 -16.16
CA GLN A 72 22.52 3.96 -15.37
C GLN A 72 22.12 3.71 -13.90
N THR A 73 21.42 4.67 -13.30
CA THR A 73 20.98 4.58 -11.89
C THR A 73 20.03 3.40 -11.70
N PHE A 74 19.03 3.24 -12.57
CA PHE A 74 18.06 2.15 -12.46
C PHE A 74 18.71 0.79 -12.70
N SER A 75 19.62 0.69 -13.69
CA SER A 75 20.38 -0.53 -13.96
C SER A 75 21.26 -0.92 -12.76
N ASN A 76 21.88 0.04 -12.08
CA ASN A 76 22.69 -0.21 -10.90
C ASN A 76 21.86 -0.61 -9.68
N VAL A 77 20.70 0.02 -9.45
CA VAL A 77 19.75 -0.42 -8.41
C VAL A 77 19.27 -1.84 -8.69
N ALA A 78 18.89 -2.16 -9.93
CA ALA A 78 18.52 -3.52 -10.33
C ALA A 78 19.69 -4.50 -10.14
N ALA A 79 20.93 -4.10 -10.39
CA ALA A 79 22.12 -4.92 -10.13
C ALA A 79 22.31 -5.20 -8.64
N ALA A 80 22.12 -4.19 -7.77
CA ALA A 80 22.17 -4.37 -6.32
C ALA A 80 21.11 -5.39 -5.84
N ILE A 81 19.91 -5.36 -6.42
CA ILE A 81 18.85 -6.33 -6.11
C ILE A 81 19.24 -7.74 -6.60
N ARG A 82 19.80 -7.87 -7.81
CA ARG A 82 20.24 -9.17 -8.36
C ARG A 82 21.36 -9.84 -7.54
N ASN A 83 22.13 -9.05 -6.78
CA ASN A 83 23.13 -9.59 -5.85
C ASN A 83 22.50 -10.20 -4.58
N VAL A 84 21.21 -9.98 -4.33
CA VAL A 84 20.47 -10.67 -3.27
C VAL A 84 20.11 -12.08 -3.74
N LEU A 85 20.35 -13.07 -2.88
CA LEU A 85 20.19 -14.48 -3.20
C LEU A 85 18.79 -14.78 -3.80
N LYS A 86 18.80 -15.41 -4.99
CA LYS A 86 17.60 -15.84 -5.74
C LYS A 86 16.64 -14.71 -6.14
N GLN A 87 17.10 -13.46 -6.16
CA GLN A 87 16.29 -12.33 -6.61
C GLN A 87 16.58 -12.00 -8.08
N GLN A 88 15.54 -11.59 -8.80
CA GLN A 88 15.63 -11.09 -10.16
C GLN A 88 15.14 -9.64 -10.17
N ALA A 89 15.78 -8.79 -10.97
CA ALA A 89 15.36 -7.41 -11.13
C ALA A 89 15.52 -6.96 -12.58
N ILE A 90 14.57 -6.14 -13.02
CA ILE A 90 14.47 -5.56 -14.36
C ILE A 90 14.15 -4.07 -14.25
N THR A 91 14.61 -3.27 -15.20
CA THR A 91 14.28 -1.84 -15.26
C THR A 91 13.13 -1.57 -16.22
N SER A 92 12.45 -0.42 -16.09
CA SER A 92 11.48 0.01 -17.10
C SER A 92 12.09 0.15 -18.51
N TYR A 93 13.37 0.51 -18.61
CA TYR A 93 14.08 0.61 -19.89
C TYR A 93 14.34 -0.77 -20.52
N ASP A 94 14.65 -1.77 -19.70
CA ASP A 94 14.78 -3.15 -20.17
C ASP A 94 13.44 -3.67 -20.72
N LEU A 95 12.33 -3.36 -20.03
CA LEU A 95 10.98 -3.72 -20.47
C LEU A 95 10.64 -3.08 -21.82
N ASP A 96 10.93 -1.78 -21.99
CA ASP A 96 10.72 -1.06 -23.24
C ASP A 96 11.57 -1.66 -24.37
N ALA A 97 12.84 -1.98 -24.10
CA ALA A 97 13.75 -2.60 -25.07
C ALA A 97 13.29 -4.01 -25.49
N MET A 98 12.64 -4.75 -24.58
CA MET A 98 12.09 -6.08 -24.83
C MET A 98 10.66 -6.05 -25.39
N ASN A 99 10.04 -4.87 -25.52
CA ASN A 99 8.62 -4.70 -25.84
C ASN A 99 7.70 -5.54 -24.92
N GLN A 100 8.02 -5.56 -23.63
CA GLN A 100 7.27 -6.28 -22.59
C GLN A 100 6.53 -5.31 -21.68
N GLN A 101 5.43 -5.76 -21.09
CA GLN A 101 4.71 -4.97 -20.10
C GLN A 101 5.14 -5.35 -18.69
N GLU A 102 5.11 -4.38 -17.77
CA GLU A 102 5.44 -4.61 -16.35
C GLU A 102 4.66 -5.78 -15.75
N ARG A 103 3.42 -5.98 -16.19
CA ARG A 103 2.54 -7.06 -15.73
C ARG A 103 3.06 -8.47 -16.00
N ASP A 104 3.89 -8.61 -17.02
CA ASP A 104 4.48 -9.90 -17.41
C ASP A 104 5.60 -10.29 -16.43
N CYS A 105 6.10 -9.33 -15.65
CA CYS A 105 7.20 -9.48 -14.71
C CYS A 105 6.77 -9.49 -13.23
N TRP A 106 5.54 -9.08 -12.90
CA TRP A 106 5.05 -8.97 -11.52
C TRP A 106 5.11 -10.27 -10.70
N LEU A 107 5.20 -11.44 -11.34
CA LEU A 107 5.29 -12.71 -10.62
C LEU A 107 6.71 -13.02 -10.10
N SER A 108 7.76 -12.50 -10.73
CA SER A 108 9.13 -12.99 -10.47
C SER A 108 10.21 -11.91 -10.41
N TYR A 109 9.96 -10.71 -10.92
CA TYR A 109 10.95 -9.64 -10.95
C TYR A 109 10.60 -8.50 -10.02
N TRP A 110 11.64 -7.97 -9.39
CA TRP A 110 11.64 -6.60 -8.91
C TRP A 110 11.70 -5.66 -10.11
N VAL A 111 10.84 -4.65 -10.15
CA VAL A 111 10.84 -3.65 -11.23
C VAL A 111 11.38 -2.34 -10.69
N VAL A 112 12.42 -1.81 -11.34
CA VAL A 112 13.01 -0.50 -11.04
C VAL A 112 12.62 0.49 -12.11
N LYS A 113 11.97 1.58 -11.74
CA LYS A 113 11.48 2.58 -12.68
C LYS A 113 11.52 3.99 -12.09
N ARG A 114 11.13 4.97 -12.89
CA ARG A 114 11.00 6.35 -12.46
C ARG A 114 9.80 6.50 -11.51
N SER A 115 10.02 7.12 -10.35
CA SER A 115 8.90 7.60 -9.53
C SER A 115 8.30 8.86 -10.13
N MET A 116 6.98 8.87 -10.31
CA MET A 116 6.25 10.03 -10.84
C MET A 116 5.83 11.05 -9.78
N SER A 117 6.06 10.73 -8.49
CA SER A 117 5.73 11.64 -7.39
C SER A 117 6.95 12.07 -6.58
N ALA A 118 8.01 11.26 -6.51
CA ALA A 118 9.18 11.61 -5.69
C ALA A 118 9.90 12.84 -6.25
N GLU A 119 10.01 13.87 -5.42
CA GLU A 119 10.72 15.12 -5.71
C GLU A 119 11.49 15.57 -4.47
N PRO A 120 12.62 16.30 -4.61
CA PRO A 120 13.26 16.90 -3.46
C PRO A 120 12.27 17.77 -2.68
N ALA A 121 12.38 17.82 -1.35
CA ALA A 121 11.55 18.69 -0.53
C ALA A 121 11.82 20.17 -0.88
N LYS A 122 10.82 21.05 -0.72
CA LYS A 122 10.97 22.48 -1.08
C LYS A 122 12.04 23.19 -0.26
N ASP A 123 12.22 22.76 0.97
CA ASP A 123 13.14 23.26 1.98
C ASP A 123 14.45 22.47 2.08
N HIS A 124 14.68 21.47 1.21
CA HIS A 124 15.93 20.71 1.23
C HIS A 124 17.13 21.63 0.92
N PRO A 125 18.19 21.67 1.76
CA PRO A 125 19.28 22.64 1.63
C PRO A 125 20.02 22.54 0.29
N HIS A 126 20.09 21.34 -0.27
CA HIS A 126 20.73 21.06 -1.56
C HIS A 126 19.73 20.82 -2.71
N ARG A 127 18.51 21.37 -2.60
CA ARG A 127 17.48 21.21 -3.64
C ARG A 127 17.98 21.61 -5.03
N ALA A 128 18.74 22.71 -5.12
CA ALA A 128 19.23 23.26 -6.39
C ALA A 128 20.63 22.79 -6.80
N ASP A 129 21.44 22.31 -5.84
CA ASP A 129 22.86 22.04 -6.07
C ASP A 129 23.16 20.55 -6.34
N TRP A 130 22.25 19.65 -5.96
CA TRP A 130 22.36 18.22 -6.23
C TRP A 130 21.50 17.81 -7.42
N ILE A 131 21.91 16.71 -8.06
CA ILE A 131 21.16 16.04 -9.11
C ILE A 131 20.27 14.98 -8.45
N TRP A 132 18.96 15.05 -8.66
CA TRP A 132 18.00 14.16 -8.01
C TRP A 132 17.44 13.13 -8.99
N VAL A 133 17.66 11.84 -8.72
CA VAL A 133 17.06 10.75 -9.49
C VAL A 133 15.88 10.16 -8.73
N PRO A 134 14.63 10.31 -9.22
CA PRO A 134 13.45 9.75 -8.59
C PRO A 134 13.30 8.27 -8.96
N VAL A 135 13.35 7.40 -7.96
CA VAL A 135 13.32 5.94 -8.11
C VAL A 135 12.06 5.37 -7.49
N GLU A 136 11.43 4.44 -8.21
CA GLU A 136 10.36 3.57 -7.73
C GLU A 136 10.82 2.11 -7.89
N VAL A 137 10.74 1.34 -6.80
CA VAL A 137 11.05 -0.09 -6.77
C VAL A 137 9.80 -0.86 -6.37
N ASN A 138 9.32 -1.72 -7.27
CA ASN A 138 8.18 -2.61 -7.03
C ASN A 138 8.71 -4.03 -6.79
N SER A 139 8.30 -4.66 -5.69
CA SER A 139 8.57 -6.08 -5.48
C SER A 139 7.71 -6.95 -6.40
N PRO A 140 8.13 -8.19 -6.69
CA PRO A 140 7.22 -9.18 -7.24
C PRO A 140 6.08 -9.47 -6.25
N ARG A 141 5.08 -10.21 -6.72
CA ARG A 141 4.05 -10.82 -5.87
C ARG A 141 4.69 -11.90 -5.00
N LEU A 142 4.82 -11.62 -3.72
CA LEU A 142 5.40 -12.54 -2.74
C LEU A 142 4.27 -13.32 -2.05
N SER A 143 4.45 -14.62 -1.88
CA SER A 143 3.49 -15.45 -1.13
C SER A 143 3.48 -15.03 0.34
N TRP A 144 2.31 -14.71 0.88
CA TRP A 144 2.19 -14.33 2.28
C TRP A 144 2.54 -15.47 3.26
N ARG A 145 2.32 -16.72 2.83
CA ARG A 145 2.63 -17.91 3.61
C ARG A 145 4.10 -18.33 3.53
N ASP A 146 4.86 -17.78 2.58
CA ASP A 146 6.29 -18.07 2.49
C ASP A 146 7.04 -17.38 3.66
N PRO A 147 7.71 -18.14 4.54
CA PRO A 147 8.43 -17.58 5.68
C PRO A 147 9.59 -16.65 5.26
N THR A 148 10.05 -16.74 4.01
CA THR A 148 11.15 -15.93 3.49
C THR A 148 10.70 -14.56 2.97
N THR A 149 9.40 -14.35 2.73
CA THR A 149 8.86 -13.11 2.13
C THR A 149 9.36 -11.85 2.85
N ILE A 150 9.30 -11.84 4.18
CA ILE A 150 9.76 -10.70 4.96
C ILE A 150 11.28 -10.55 4.93
N ALA A 151 12.02 -11.66 4.98
CA ALA A 151 13.48 -11.63 4.91
C ALA A 151 13.98 -11.10 3.56
N VAL A 152 13.33 -11.50 2.47
CA VAL A 152 13.65 -11.01 1.11
C VAL A 152 13.45 -9.51 0.98
N LEU A 153 12.33 -8.97 1.48
CA LEU A 153 12.08 -7.52 1.50
C LEU A 153 13.21 -6.79 2.25
N ARG A 154 13.62 -7.29 3.42
CA ARG A 154 14.72 -6.72 4.21
C ARG A 154 16.03 -6.74 3.43
N SER A 155 16.44 -7.90 2.93
CA SER A 155 17.71 -8.06 2.21
C SER A 155 17.80 -7.17 0.97
N VAL A 156 16.69 -6.99 0.25
CA VAL A 156 16.65 -6.08 -0.91
C VAL A 156 16.79 -4.62 -0.48
N MET A 157 16.07 -4.18 0.55
CA MET A 157 16.23 -2.81 1.07
C MET A 157 17.65 -2.55 1.57
N ASP A 158 18.23 -3.49 2.31
CA ASP A 158 19.57 -3.37 2.86
C ASP A 158 20.62 -3.32 1.73
N ALA A 159 20.47 -4.13 0.68
CA ALA A 159 21.33 -4.09 -0.50
C ALA A 159 21.31 -2.72 -1.18
N ILE A 160 20.13 -2.12 -1.41
CA ILE A 160 20.02 -0.80 -2.03
C ILE A 160 20.63 0.28 -1.11
N LYS A 161 20.32 0.26 0.20
CA LYS A 161 20.84 1.22 1.19
C LYS A 161 22.35 1.13 1.39
N SER A 162 22.93 -0.06 1.25
CA SER A 162 24.37 -0.26 1.34
C SER A 162 25.13 0.41 0.18
N ARG A 163 24.46 0.58 -0.96
CA ARG A 163 25.06 1.10 -2.19
C ARG A 163 24.86 2.60 -2.34
N TYR A 164 23.71 3.12 -1.91
CA TYR A 164 23.28 4.49 -2.17
C TYR A 164 22.94 5.25 -0.90
N TYR A 165 23.29 6.53 -0.89
CA TYR A 165 22.60 7.48 -0.04
C TYR A 165 21.19 7.69 -0.59
N ILE A 166 20.18 7.47 0.25
CA ILE A 166 18.77 7.51 -0.14
C ILE A 166 18.08 8.59 0.65
N VAL A 167 17.33 9.45 -0.04
CA VAL A 167 16.51 10.49 0.58
C VAL A 167 15.04 10.14 0.39
N SER A 168 14.30 10.14 1.50
CA SER A 168 12.85 10.02 1.52
C SER A 168 12.25 11.25 2.22
N ASN A 169 11.15 11.78 1.69
CA ASN A 169 10.45 12.95 2.23
C ASN A 169 8.94 12.84 1.95
N TYR A 170 8.18 13.90 2.23
CA TYR A 170 6.72 13.93 2.09
C TYR A 170 6.18 13.72 0.65
N THR A 171 7.02 13.80 -0.37
CA THR A 171 6.67 13.52 -1.79
C THR A 171 6.82 12.04 -2.16
N CYS A 172 7.54 11.29 -1.30
CA CYS A 172 7.75 9.86 -1.41
C CYS A 172 6.65 9.10 -0.65
N GLU A 173 6.43 7.84 -1.00
CA GLU A 173 5.48 6.96 -0.32
C GLU A 173 5.97 5.52 -0.32
N VAL A 174 5.43 4.75 0.63
CA VAL A 174 5.52 3.29 0.66
C VAL A 174 4.12 2.73 0.44
N HIS A 175 3.95 1.90 -0.59
CA HIS A 175 2.68 1.21 -0.83
C HIS A 175 2.81 -0.27 -0.55
N VAL A 176 1.71 -0.86 -0.06
CA VAL A 176 1.57 -2.30 0.09
C VAL A 176 0.39 -2.75 -0.75
N HIS A 177 0.61 -3.67 -1.69
CA HIS A 177 -0.41 -4.26 -2.53
C HIS A 177 -0.75 -5.65 -2.02
N ALA A 178 -2.04 -5.93 -1.82
CA ALA A 178 -2.54 -7.25 -1.45
C ALA A 178 -3.47 -7.79 -2.54
N GLY A 179 -3.25 -9.03 -2.99
CA GLY A 179 -4.04 -9.68 -4.03
C GLY A 179 -3.90 -11.19 -4.00
N ARG A 180 -4.45 -11.91 -4.99
CA ARG A 180 -4.26 -13.36 -5.11
C ARG A 180 -2.95 -13.71 -5.83
N MET A 181 -2.32 -14.81 -5.43
CA MET A 181 -1.13 -15.38 -6.09
C MET A 181 -1.40 -15.74 -7.56
N ASP A 182 -2.60 -16.23 -7.88
CA ASP A 182 -3.02 -16.56 -9.25
C ASP A 182 -3.38 -15.34 -10.11
N GLY A 183 -3.28 -14.12 -9.56
CA GLY A 183 -3.60 -12.87 -10.23
C GLY A 183 -5.08 -12.58 -10.45
N ARG A 184 -5.98 -13.48 -10.02
CA ARG A 184 -7.42 -13.23 -10.05
C ARG A 184 -7.80 -12.23 -8.95
N PRO A 185 -8.93 -11.50 -9.09
CA PRO A 185 -9.45 -10.72 -7.98
C PRO A 185 -9.83 -11.65 -6.83
N PHE A 186 -9.67 -11.19 -5.59
CA PHE A 186 -10.35 -11.80 -4.45
C PHE A 186 -11.84 -11.95 -4.72
N THR A 187 -12.48 -12.94 -4.12
CA THR A 187 -13.93 -13.09 -4.18
C THR A 187 -14.62 -11.86 -3.58
N LEU A 188 -15.85 -11.57 -4.03
CA LEU A 188 -16.61 -10.43 -3.52
C LEU A 188 -16.81 -10.48 -1.98
N PRO A 189 -17.12 -11.63 -1.36
CA PRO A 189 -17.21 -11.71 0.11
C PRO A 189 -15.90 -11.30 0.82
N THR A 190 -14.75 -11.75 0.32
CA THR A 190 -13.44 -11.34 0.85
C THR A 190 -13.21 -9.84 0.71
N LEU A 191 -13.51 -9.27 -0.46
CA LEU A 191 -13.35 -7.82 -0.66
C LEU A 191 -14.29 -6.99 0.23
N LYS A 192 -15.53 -7.46 0.46
CA LYS A 192 -16.44 -6.82 1.43
C LYS A 192 -15.86 -6.82 2.84
N LYS A 193 -15.36 -7.98 3.29
CA LYS A 193 -14.68 -8.09 4.59
C LYS A 193 -13.49 -7.14 4.67
N LEU A 194 -12.63 -7.14 3.66
CA LEU A 194 -11.46 -6.25 3.62
C LEU A 194 -11.85 -4.77 3.61
N ALA A 195 -12.85 -4.37 2.83
CA ALA A 195 -13.35 -2.99 2.80
C ALA A 195 -13.88 -2.54 4.17
N ILE A 196 -14.60 -3.40 4.89
CA ILE A 196 -15.06 -3.15 6.26
C ILE A 196 -13.87 -2.96 7.21
N LEU A 197 -12.87 -3.84 7.14
CA LEU A 197 -11.66 -3.71 7.97
C LEU A 197 -10.86 -2.45 7.64
N CYS A 198 -10.70 -2.10 6.37
CA CYS A 198 -10.04 -0.87 5.94
C CYS A 198 -10.77 0.38 6.46
N TRP A 199 -12.10 0.42 6.35
CA TRP A 199 -12.92 1.51 6.88
C TRP A 199 -12.76 1.68 8.39
N ALA A 200 -12.81 0.57 9.14
CA ALA A 200 -12.68 0.56 10.60
C ALA A 200 -11.26 0.92 11.06
N ALA A 201 -10.22 0.48 10.34
CA ALA A 201 -8.83 0.68 10.73
C ALA A 201 -8.25 2.04 10.30
N GLU A 202 -8.83 2.72 9.32
CA GLU A 202 -8.25 3.97 8.76
C GLU A 202 -7.93 5.03 9.82
N PRO A 203 -8.81 5.36 10.80
CA PRO A 203 -8.51 6.37 11.81
C PRO A 203 -7.30 6.04 12.69
N VAL A 204 -7.04 4.74 12.91
CA VAL A 204 -5.90 4.27 13.69
C VAL A 204 -4.63 4.29 12.85
N LEU A 205 -4.70 3.73 11.63
CA LEU A 205 -3.53 3.58 10.78
C LEU A 205 -3.06 4.92 10.19
N ARG A 206 -3.96 5.89 9.96
CA ARG A 206 -3.57 7.23 9.51
C ARG A 206 -2.79 8.05 10.53
N LYS A 207 -2.73 7.63 11.79
CA LYS A 207 -1.90 8.29 12.81
C LYS A 207 -0.40 8.20 12.53
N VAL A 208 0.04 7.32 11.64
CA VAL A 208 1.45 7.26 11.19
C VAL A 208 1.90 8.53 10.46
N LYS A 209 0.94 9.38 10.06
CA LYS A 209 1.21 10.59 9.30
C LYS A 209 1.61 11.74 10.19
N ASP A 210 2.69 12.43 9.83
CA ASP A 210 3.09 13.67 10.50
C ASP A 210 2.05 14.79 10.28
N PRO A 211 1.39 15.34 11.32
CA PRO A 211 0.53 16.52 11.22
C PRO A 211 1.24 17.75 10.64
N ARG A 212 2.56 17.82 10.77
CA ARG A 212 3.40 18.91 10.24
C ARG A 212 3.89 18.65 8.82
N SER A 213 3.68 17.45 8.27
CA SER A 213 4.07 17.13 6.89
C SER A 213 3.29 18.02 5.92
N PRO A 214 3.95 18.65 4.93
CA PRO A 214 3.26 19.34 3.83
C PRO A 214 2.32 18.43 3.05
N ASN A 215 2.48 17.11 3.16
CA ASN A 215 1.60 16.11 2.55
C ASN A 215 0.67 15.43 3.57
N HIS A 216 0.37 16.07 4.71
CA HIS A 216 -0.53 15.52 5.72
C HIS A 216 -1.95 15.22 5.19
N ALA A 217 -2.41 15.88 4.12
CA ALA A 217 -3.67 15.54 3.48
C ALA A 217 -3.54 14.50 2.34
N HIS A 218 -2.32 14.14 1.93
CA HIS A 218 -2.04 13.32 0.74
C HIS A 218 -2.60 13.88 -0.58
N VAL A 219 -2.71 15.20 -0.66
CA VAL A 219 -3.08 15.90 -1.90
C VAL A 219 -1.97 15.71 -2.94
N TYR A 220 -0.71 15.74 -2.50
CA TYR A 220 0.44 15.64 -3.39
C TYR A 220 0.60 14.25 -4.01
N THR A 221 0.29 13.21 -3.24
CA THR A 221 0.53 11.81 -3.63
C THR A 221 -0.74 11.04 -4.00
N TRP A 222 -1.89 11.71 -3.98
CA TRP A 222 -3.21 11.15 -4.29
C TRP A 222 -3.58 9.95 -3.42
N SER A 223 -3.41 10.08 -2.10
CA SER A 223 -3.68 9.04 -1.08
C SER A 223 -4.64 9.56 0.00
N ASN A 224 -5.63 10.35 -0.43
CA ASN A 224 -6.66 11.01 0.39
C ASN A 224 -7.44 10.00 1.27
N SER A 225 -8.08 10.47 2.35
CA SER A 225 -8.84 9.61 3.27
C SER A 225 -10.04 8.93 2.61
N THR A 226 -10.16 7.62 2.81
CA THR A 226 -11.34 6.84 2.41
C THR A 226 -12.57 7.34 3.18
N ARG A 227 -12.46 7.60 4.48
CA ARG A 227 -13.56 8.10 5.32
C ARG A 227 -14.02 9.53 5.02
N GLU A 228 -13.24 10.30 4.28
CA GLU A 228 -13.61 11.67 3.91
C GLU A 228 -14.06 11.79 2.45
N TYR A 229 -13.35 11.12 1.53
CA TYR A 229 -13.44 11.36 0.09
C TYR A 229 -14.02 10.20 -0.72
N SER A 230 -14.31 9.03 -0.12
CA SER A 230 -14.99 7.94 -0.84
C SER A 230 -16.45 8.26 -1.11
N ARG A 231 -17.03 7.59 -2.12
CA ARG A 231 -18.48 7.61 -2.32
C ARG A 231 -19.24 7.04 -1.12
N LEU A 232 -18.66 6.06 -0.43
CA LEU A 232 -19.20 5.57 0.85
C LEU A 232 -19.33 6.70 1.88
N ALA A 233 -18.28 7.51 2.05
CA ALA A 233 -18.32 8.66 2.95
C ALA A 233 -19.35 9.71 2.51
N ALA A 234 -19.52 9.92 1.20
CA ALA A 234 -20.55 10.82 0.66
C ALA A 234 -21.98 10.30 0.94
N GLU A 235 -22.25 9.00 0.73
CA GLU A 235 -23.56 8.41 1.01
C GLU A 235 -23.93 8.52 2.50
N LEU A 236 -22.97 8.27 3.41
CA LEU A 236 -23.18 8.42 4.85
C LEU A 236 -23.51 9.87 5.27
N LYS A 237 -22.98 10.86 4.56
CA LYS A 237 -23.28 12.29 4.81
C LYS A 237 -24.62 12.73 4.21
N SER A 238 -25.16 11.97 3.25
CA SER A 238 -26.36 12.37 2.50
C SER A 238 -27.67 12.19 3.27
N GLU A 239 -27.62 11.68 4.51
CA GLU A 239 -28.77 11.40 5.40
C GLU A 239 -29.88 10.53 4.77
N LYS A 240 -29.58 9.88 3.63
CA LYS A 240 -30.50 8.91 3.03
C LYS A 240 -30.66 7.72 3.96
N VAL A 241 -31.89 7.20 4.05
CA VAL A 241 -32.18 6.02 4.85
C VAL A 241 -31.35 4.84 4.34
N VAL A 242 -30.43 4.35 5.17
CA VAL A 242 -29.66 3.15 4.84
C VAL A 242 -30.55 1.93 4.99
N HIS A 243 -30.80 1.28 3.86
CA HIS A 243 -31.56 0.05 3.81
C HIS A 243 -30.79 -1.08 4.50
N MET A 244 -31.53 -1.88 5.27
CA MET A 244 -30.99 -3.10 5.86
C MET A 244 -30.60 -4.09 4.75
N PRO A 245 -29.40 -4.69 4.83
CA PRO A 245 -28.95 -5.63 3.80
C PRO A 245 -29.86 -6.86 3.76
N LEU A 246 -30.16 -7.32 2.54
CA LEU A 246 -30.94 -8.54 2.33
C LEU A 246 -30.08 -9.78 2.64
N LEU A 247 -30.72 -10.93 2.88
CA LEU A 247 -30.00 -12.17 3.19
C LEU A 247 -28.96 -12.53 2.10
N GLN A 248 -29.31 -12.30 0.83
CA GLN A 248 -28.44 -12.49 -0.33
C GLN A 248 -27.20 -11.57 -0.33
N ASP A 249 -27.29 -10.39 0.28
CA ASP A 249 -26.19 -9.42 0.34
C ASP A 249 -25.13 -9.86 1.36
N LEU A 250 -25.54 -10.67 2.34
CA LEU A 250 -24.74 -11.13 3.47
C LEU A 250 -24.00 -12.46 3.20
N VAL A 251 -24.10 -13.01 1.98
CA VAL A 251 -23.44 -14.26 1.62
C VAL A 251 -21.92 -14.14 1.79
N GLY A 252 -21.32 -15.12 2.49
CA GLY A 252 -19.89 -15.21 2.76
C GLY A 252 -19.37 -14.33 3.92
N LEU A 253 -20.25 -13.62 4.63
CA LEU A 253 -19.93 -13.01 5.93
C LEU A 253 -20.14 -14.02 7.08
N PRO A 254 -19.44 -13.90 8.23
CA PRO A 254 -19.68 -14.75 9.40
C PRO A 254 -21.06 -14.51 10.02
N GLU A 255 -21.72 -15.56 10.54
CA GLU A 255 -23.08 -15.48 11.09
C GLU A 255 -23.20 -14.47 12.23
N ALA A 256 -22.27 -14.49 13.18
CA ALA A 256 -22.21 -13.50 14.26
C ALA A 256 -22.20 -12.04 13.73
N PHE A 257 -21.50 -11.77 12.63
CA PHE A 257 -21.48 -10.44 12.03
C PHE A 257 -22.79 -10.09 11.31
N LYS A 258 -23.44 -11.07 10.67
CA LYS A 258 -24.77 -10.87 10.04
C LYS A 258 -25.81 -10.42 11.06
N TRP A 259 -25.78 -11.00 12.27
CA TRP A 259 -26.67 -10.57 13.36
C TRP A 259 -26.46 -9.11 13.73
N VAL A 260 -25.22 -8.66 13.84
CA VAL A 260 -24.90 -7.25 14.13
C VAL A 260 -25.38 -6.32 13.01
N LEU A 261 -25.18 -6.69 11.74
CA LEU A 261 -25.67 -5.89 10.62
C LEU A 261 -27.21 -5.80 10.58
N LYS A 262 -27.91 -6.82 11.07
CA LYS A 262 -29.38 -6.88 11.13
C LYS A 262 -29.99 -6.17 12.34
N ASP A 263 -29.21 -5.86 13.37
CA ASP A 263 -29.69 -5.23 14.59
C ASP A 263 -30.03 -3.73 14.36
N PRO A 264 -31.30 -3.31 14.43
CA PRO A 264 -31.69 -1.92 14.20
C PRO A 264 -31.12 -0.96 15.23
N SER A 265 -30.79 -1.43 16.45
CA SER A 265 -30.22 -0.58 17.51
C SER A 265 -28.81 -0.07 17.18
N THR A 266 -28.16 -0.63 16.16
CA THR A 266 -26.82 -0.24 15.72
C THR A 266 -26.84 0.77 14.56
N ILE A 267 -28.01 1.23 14.11
CA ILE A 267 -28.15 2.18 12.99
C ILE A 267 -27.52 3.55 13.29
N THR A 268 -27.48 3.99 14.55
CA THR A 268 -26.89 5.29 14.92
C THR A 268 -25.35 5.32 14.88
N ASN A 269 -24.69 4.24 14.42
CA ASN A 269 -23.25 4.15 14.33
C ASN A 269 -22.81 4.18 12.86
N SER A 270 -22.12 5.25 12.47
CA SER A 270 -21.61 5.44 11.10
C SER A 270 -20.75 4.28 10.59
N ASP A 271 -20.03 3.57 11.48
CA ASP A 271 -19.23 2.40 11.09
C ASP A 271 -20.10 1.19 10.74
N MET A 272 -21.22 1.00 11.43
CA MET A 272 -22.16 -0.08 11.15
C MET A 272 -22.97 0.23 9.90
N GLU A 273 -23.36 1.48 9.72
CA GLU A 273 -23.99 1.96 8.50
C GLU A 273 -23.07 1.78 7.28
N ALA A 274 -21.79 2.15 7.41
CA ALA A 274 -20.78 1.89 6.38
C ALA A 274 -20.68 0.39 6.06
N SER A 275 -20.66 -0.45 7.09
CA SER A 275 -20.60 -1.90 6.94
C SER A 275 -21.82 -2.47 6.21
N ARG A 276 -23.02 -1.92 6.45
CA ARG A 276 -24.24 -2.30 5.71
C ARG A 276 -24.16 -1.91 4.24
N LEU A 277 -23.73 -0.69 3.94
CA LEU A 277 -23.56 -0.23 2.56
C LEU A 277 -22.53 -1.06 1.80
N ILE A 278 -21.42 -1.41 2.44
CA ILE A 278 -20.41 -2.33 1.86
C ILE A 278 -21.02 -3.72 1.64
N ALA A 279 -21.72 -4.26 2.63
CA ALA A 279 -22.35 -5.56 2.55
C ALA A 279 -23.41 -5.63 1.43
N ALA A 280 -24.15 -4.54 1.18
CA ALA A 280 -25.16 -4.45 0.13
C ALA A 280 -24.61 -4.46 -1.32
N THR A 281 -23.29 -4.38 -1.51
CA THR A 281 -22.70 -4.41 -2.86
C THR A 281 -22.84 -5.79 -3.52
N ARG A 282 -23.12 -5.82 -4.83
CA ARG A 282 -23.43 -7.06 -5.58
C ARG A 282 -22.37 -7.45 -6.60
N SER A 283 -21.35 -6.62 -6.79
CA SER A 283 -20.24 -6.88 -7.70
C SER A 283 -18.95 -6.21 -7.24
N HIS A 284 -17.81 -6.71 -7.73
CA HIS A 284 -16.51 -6.07 -7.57
C HIS A 284 -16.54 -4.61 -8.00
N THR A 285 -17.21 -4.31 -9.12
CA THR A 285 -17.33 -2.96 -9.67
C THR A 285 -18.10 -2.03 -8.76
N GLN A 286 -19.23 -2.47 -8.21
CA GLN A 286 -20.01 -1.66 -7.27
C GLN A 286 -19.20 -1.36 -6.01
N LEU A 287 -18.54 -2.37 -5.43
CA LEU A 287 -17.71 -2.19 -4.25
C LEU A 287 -16.49 -1.30 -4.52
N GLY A 288 -15.79 -1.52 -5.63
CA GLY A 288 -14.64 -0.73 -6.03
C GLY A 288 -14.98 0.75 -6.20
N ARG A 289 -16.12 1.05 -6.82
CA ARG A 289 -16.61 2.44 -6.95
C ARG A 289 -17.02 3.04 -5.62
N LEU A 290 -17.70 2.27 -4.76
CA LEU A 290 -18.14 2.71 -3.44
C LEU A 290 -16.96 3.11 -2.56
N MET A 291 -15.87 2.34 -2.61
CA MET A 291 -14.65 2.57 -1.83
C MET A 291 -13.68 3.59 -2.47
N SER A 292 -13.95 4.04 -3.70
CA SER A 292 -13.23 5.11 -4.40
C SER A 292 -13.98 6.43 -4.28
N GLY A 293 -13.27 7.54 -4.45
CA GLY A 293 -13.87 8.87 -4.52
C GLY A 293 -14.36 9.23 -5.92
N GLU A 294 -15.15 10.30 -6.00
CA GLU A 294 -15.67 10.80 -7.26
C GLU A 294 -14.63 11.61 -8.04
N GLY A 295 -14.62 11.43 -9.36
CA GLY A 295 -13.71 12.15 -10.25
C GLY A 295 -12.26 11.65 -10.19
N ARG A 296 -11.45 12.18 -11.13
CA ARG A 296 -10.04 11.79 -11.29
C ARG A 296 -9.17 12.05 -10.03
N PRO A 297 -9.33 13.15 -9.27
CA PRO A 297 -8.47 13.44 -8.12
C PRO A 297 -8.65 12.48 -6.92
N TYR A 298 -9.86 11.93 -6.75
CA TYR A 298 -10.22 11.13 -5.57
C TYR A 298 -10.47 9.65 -5.89
N ARG A 299 -10.36 9.25 -7.16
CA ARG A 299 -10.52 7.84 -7.56
C ARG A 299 -9.57 6.91 -6.81
N ARG A 300 -8.36 7.38 -6.51
CA ARG A 300 -7.34 6.65 -5.74
C ARG A 300 -7.24 7.26 -4.35
N LEU A 301 -7.66 6.49 -3.35
CA LEU A 301 -7.60 6.88 -1.93
C LEU A 301 -6.49 6.12 -1.22
N GLY A 302 -6.27 6.43 0.07
CA GLY A 302 -5.24 5.80 0.89
C GLY A 302 -5.42 4.28 1.02
N PHE A 303 -6.66 3.81 1.17
CA PHE A 303 -7.01 2.44 0.84
C PHE A 303 -7.60 2.42 -0.57
N ASN A 304 -6.82 1.94 -1.53
CA ASN A 304 -7.15 2.04 -2.94
C ASN A 304 -7.85 0.76 -3.43
N PHE A 305 -9.12 0.90 -3.82
CA PHE A 305 -9.94 -0.14 -4.44
C PHE A 305 -10.24 0.15 -5.93
N SER A 306 -9.62 1.18 -6.52
CA SER A 306 -9.93 1.62 -7.88
C SER A 306 -9.76 0.54 -8.95
N ALA A 307 -8.82 -0.40 -8.75
CA ALA A 307 -8.61 -1.54 -9.64
C ALA A 307 -9.84 -2.46 -9.77
N PHE A 308 -10.86 -2.32 -8.91
CA PHE A 308 -12.12 -3.05 -9.00
C PHE A 308 -13.24 -2.22 -9.62
N GLY A 309 -13.16 -0.89 -9.62
CA GLY A 309 -14.22 0.02 -10.09
C GLY A 309 -14.33 0.18 -11.61
N GLY A 310 -13.27 -0.15 -12.36
CA GLY A 310 -13.25 -0.15 -13.83
C GLY A 310 -13.42 1.22 -14.50
N GLU A 311 -13.25 2.31 -13.74
CA GLU A 311 -13.60 3.67 -14.17
C GLU A 311 -12.62 4.28 -15.19
N ASP A 312 -11.39 3.79 -15.27
CA ASP A 312 -10.39 4.22 -16.27
C ASP A 312 -9.53 3.05 -16.79
N GLU A 313 -8.66 3.35 -17.76
CA GLU A 313 -7.78 2.37 -18.37
C GLU A 313 -6.88 1.69 -17.35
N ARG A 314 -6.27 2.47 -16.45
CA ARG A 314 -5.42 1.96 -15.38
C ARG A 314 -6.19 1.01 -14.48
N ALA A 315 -7.40 1.37 -14.05
CA ALA A 315 -8.29 0.51 -13.28
C ALA A 315 -8.68 -0.76 -14.03
N ARG A 316 -8.69 -0.77 -15.37
CA ARG A 316 -8.99 -1.96 -16.18
C ARG A 316 -7.77 -2.84 -16.40
N THR A 317 -6.56 -2.28 -16.48
CA THR A 317 -5.33 -3.02 -16.83
C THR A 317 -4.44 -3.35 -15.62
N ASN A 318 -4.58 -2.63 -14.51
CA ASN A 318 -3.79 -2.86 -13.30
C ASN A 318 -4.05 -4.23 -12.65
N PRO A 319 -3.11 -4.70 -11.82
CA PRO A 319 -3.34 -5.91 -11.05
C PRO A 319 -4.57 -5.73 -10.15
N ARG A 320 -5.32 -6.81 -9.95
CA ARG A 320 -6.51 -6.83 -9.09
C ARG A 320 -6.13 -6.89 -7.61
N THR A 321 -5.49 -5.83 -7.12
CA THR A 321 -5.02 -5.71 -5.74
C THR A 321 -5.75 -4.59 -5.00
N VAL A 322 -5.79 -4.69 -3.67
CA VAL A 322 -6.11 -3.58 -2.77
C VAL A 322 -4.79 -2.98 -2.30
N GLU A 323 -4.66 -1.66 -2.33
CA GLU A 323 -3.42 -0.96 -1.96
C GLU A 323 -3.60 -0.19 -0.65
N CYS A 324 -2.62 -0.29 0.25
CA CYS A 324 -2.44 0.62 1.37
C CYS A 324 -1.29 1.58 1.03
N ARG A 325 -1.61 2.86 0.80
CA ARG A 325 -0.68 3.78 0.13
C ARG A 325 -0.50 5.15 0.80
N PHE A 326 -0.76 5.25 2.09
CA PHE A 326 -0.65 6.50 2.85
C PHE A 326 0.49 6.50 3.90
N LEU A 327 1.40 5.53 3.85
CA LEU A 327 2.65 5.63 4.62
C LEU A 327 3.59 6.60 3.88
N GLU A 328 3.93 7.69 4.56
CA GLU A 328 4.90 8.66 4.04
C GLU A 328 6.24 7.98 3.75
N GLY A 329 6.94 8.46 2.72
CA GLY A 329 8.14 7.81 2.23
C GLY A 329 9.20 7.64 3.32
N THR A 330 9.68 6.41 3.46
CA THR A 330 10.75 6.04 4.37
C THR A 330 11.56 4.89 3.79
N ILE A 331 12.85 4.85 4.13
CA ILE A 331 13.74 3.73 3.83
C ILE A 331 14.18 2.99 5.10
N ASP A 332 13.53 3.28 6.23
CA ASP A 332 13.67 2.48 7.43
C ASP A 332 13.10 1.08 7.16
N THR A 333 14.00 0.09 7.13
CA THR A 333 13.70 -1.30 6.80
C THR A 333 12.68 -1.89 7.79
N ASP A 334 12.79 -1.54 9.07
CA ASP A 334 11.90 -2.04 10.10
C ASP A 334 10.50 -1.45 9.94
N VAL A 335 10.39 -0.14 9.69
CA VAL A 335 9.10 0.52 9.44
C VAL A 335 8.39 -0.08 8.22
N VAL A 336 9.08 -0.24 7.09
CA VAL A 336 8.49 -0.78 5.86
C VAL A 336 7.98 -2.20 6.08
N VAL A 337 8.80 -3.06 6.68
CA VAL A 337 8.43 -4.45 6.94
C VAL A 337 7.27 -4.54 7.93
N SER A 338 7.30 -3.75 9.00
CA SER A 338 6.18 -3.64 9.93
C SER A 338 4.89 -3.27 9.20
N TRP A 339 4.96 -2.30 8.28
CA TRP A 339 3.80 -1.85 7.52
C TRP A 339 3.23 -2.94 6.61
N VAL A 340 4.10 -3.65 5.88
CA VAL A 340 3.73 -4.82 5.07
C VAL A 340 3.07 -5.88 5.93
N GLN A 341 3.64 -6.18 7.11
CA GLN A 341 3.10 -7.21 8.00
C GLN A 341 1.73 -6.82 8.59
N ILE A 342 1.55 -5.56 8.96
CA ILE A 342 0.27 -5.04 9.47
C ILE A 342 -0.82 -5.18 8.43
N PHE A 343 -0.58 -4.70 7.21
CA PHE A 343 -1.58 -4.76 6.16
C PHE A 343 -1.84 -6.21 5.70
N GLY A 344 -0.79 -7.03 5.57
CA GLY A 344 -0.91 -8.45 5.26
C GLY A 344 -1.75 -9.21 6.30
N LYS A 345 -1.60 -8.92 7.59
CA LYS A 345 -2.42 -9.52 8.67
C LYS A 345 -3.87 -9.04 8.65
N MET A 346 -4.12 -7.79 8.26
CA MET A 346 -5.50 -7.32 8.04
C MET A 346 -6.17 -8.06 6.89
N VAL A 347 -5.44 -8.27 5.79
CA VAL A 347 -5.96 -9.04 4.66
C VAL A 347 -6.17 -10.51 5.04
N GLU A 348 -5.23 -11.11 5.77
CA GLU A 348 -5.37 -12.48 6.31
C GLU A 348 -6.63 -12.61 7.19
N ALA A 349 -6.93 -11.62 8.02
CA ALA A 349 -8.17 -11.61 8.81
C ALA A 349 -9.43 -11.54 7.92
N ALA A 350 -9.38 -10.82 6.78
CA ALA A 350 -10.49 -10.81 5.82
C ALA A 350 -10.65 -12.16 5.08
N LEU A 351 -9.62 -13.00 5.03
CA LEU A 351 -9.66 -14.33 4.42
C LEU A 351 -10.19 -15.42 5.38
N ASP A 352 -10.30 -15.11 6.68
CA ASP A 352 -10.81 -16.05 7.68
C ASP A 352 -12.18 -16.64 7.28
N GLY A 353 -12.40 -17.89 7.71
CA GLY A 353 -13.63 -18.66 7.59
C GLY A 353 -14.90 -17.88 7.96
N ALA A 354 -16.07 -18.39 7.59
CA ALA A 354 -17.33 -17.88 8.16
C ALA A 354 -17.58 -18.35 9.61
N ALA A 355 -16.55 -18.85 10.31
CA ALA A 355 -16.67 -19.40 11.64
C ALA A 355 -16.94 -18.28 12.67
N ASP A 356 -17.86 -18.53 13.59
CA ASP A 356 -18.20 -17.57 14.63
C ASP A 356 -16.99 -17.29 15.54
N GLY A 357 -16.78 -16.00 15.85
CA GLY A 357 -15.69 -15.55 16.70
C GLY A 357 -14.32 -15.46 16.03
N ASP A 358 -14.24 -15.51 14.69
CA ASP A 358 -13.01 -15.30 13.92
C ASP A 358 -12.39 -13.89 14.09
N ARG A 359 -11.18 -13.66 13.57
CA ARG A 359 -10.50 -12.36 13.72
C ARG A 359 -11.29 -11.24 13.05
N PHE A 360 -11.89 -11.51 11.89
CA PHE A 360 -12.73 -10.56 11.18
C PHE A 360 -13.88 -10.07 12.07
N THR A 361 -14.68 -10.96 12.64
CA THR A 361 -15.86 -10.58 13.45
C THR A 361 -15.44 -9.73 14.64
N ARG A 362 -14.36 -10.09 15.34
CA ARG A 362 -13.85 -9.30 16.48
C ARG A 362 -13.36 -7.91 16.08
N LEU A 363 -12.79 -7.76 14.89
CA LEU A 363 -12.34 -6.47 14.36
C LEU A 363 -13.53 -5.63 13.88
N ALA A 364 -14.44 -6.21 13.11
CA ALA A 364 -15.56 -5.54 12.46
C ALA A 364 -16.68 -5.13 13.43
N THR A 365 -16.96 -5.95 14.46
CA THR A 365 -17.98 -5.62 15.48
C THR A 365 -17.47 -4.66 16.55
N HIS A 366 -16.20 -4.27 16.49
CA HIS A 366 -15.65 -3.45 17.54
C HIS A 366 -16.26 -2.05 17.52
N ARG A 367 -16.99 -1.76 18.60
CA ARG A 367 -17.37 -0.39 18.92
C ARG A 367 -16.11 0.36 19.30
N SER A 368 -15.76 1.39 18.52
CA SER A 368 -15.08 2.57 19.04
C SER A 368 -15.99 3.19 20.11
N ARG A 369 -16.10 2.56 21.29
CA ARG A 369 -16.73 3.17 22.46
C ARG A 369 -15.93 4.45 22.72
N GLY A 370 -16.62 5.58 22.67
CA GLY A 370 -16.02 6.90 22.63
C GLY A 370 -14.98 7.15 23.71
N GLN A 371 -13.94 7.87 23.30
CA GLN A 371 -13.36 9.03 23.97
C GLN A 371 -13.59 9.08 25.49
N GLY A 372 -12.84 8.26 26.21
CA GLY A 372 -12.48 8.54 27.60
C GLY A 372 -11.17 9.31 27.63
N LYS A 373 -11.10 10.39 28.42
CA LYS A 373 -9.91 11.25 28.59
C LYS A 373 -8.65 10.41 28.86
N ALA A 374 -7.57 10.76 28.16
CA ALA A 374 -6.24 10.14 28.14
C ALA A 374 -6.11 8.82 27.35
N ASP A 375 -6.60 8.78 26.10
CA ASP A 375 -6.08 7.79 25.15
C ASP A 375 -4.61 8.11 24.87
N LEU A 376 -3.70 7.24 25.29
CA LEU A 376 -2.32 7.24 24.81
C LEU A 376 -2.37 7.34 23.27
N LEU A 377 -1.51 8.17 22.68
CA LEU A 377 -1.46 8.47 21.25
C LEU A 377 -1.57 7.21 20.36
N ASP A 378 -1.00 6.10 20.84
CA ASP A 378 -0.91 4.79 20.22
C ASP A 378 -1.90 3.72 20.75
N TYR A 379 -2.81 4.03 21.68
CA TYR A 379 -3.72 3.04 22.29
C TYR A 379 -4.56 2.29 21.24
N GLY A 380 -5.12 3.05 20.28
CA GLY A 380 -5.86 2.49 19.15
C GLY A 380 -5.02 1.54 18.29
N LEU A 381 -3.73 1.86 18.09
CA LEU A 381 -2.80 0.99 17.36
C LEU A 381 -2.58 -0.30 18.14
N VAL A 382 -2.17 -0.22 19.41
CA VAL A 382 -1.90 -1.40 20.25
C VAL A 382 -3.11 -2.35 20.27
N ARG A 383 -4.32 -1.81 20.44
CA ARG A 383 -5.56 -2.60 20.44
C ARG A 383 -5.81 -3.26 19.09
N LEU A 384 -5.62 -2.55 17.98
CA LEU A 384 -5.75 -3.11 16.62
C LEU A 384 -4.75 -4.26 16.42
N MET A 385 -3.50 -4.06 16.81
CA MET A 385 -2.44 -5.06 16.65
C MET A 385 -2.70 -6.33 17.48
N GLN A 386 -3.12 -6.19 18.74
CA GLN A 386 -3.51 -7.32 19.60
C GLN A 386 -4.61 -8.17 18.96
N ARG A 387 -5.60 -7.54 18.31
CA ARG A 387 -6.71 -8.25 17.66
C ARG A 387 -6.32 -8.94 16.36
N LEU A 388 -5.37 -8.35 15.64
CA LEU A 388 -4.73 -8.97 14.48
C LEU A 388 -3.76 -10.10 14.89
N GLY A 389 -3.46 -10.24 16.19
CA GLY A 389 -2.49 -11.21 16.69
C GLY A 389 -1.04 -10.85 16.33
N ILE A 390 -0.75 -9.56 16.20
CA ILE A 390 0.58 -9.04 15.86
C ILE A 390 1.34 -8.76 17.15
N ARG A 391 2.52 -9.38 17.27
CA ARG A 391 3.41 -9.19 18.43
C ARG A 391 4.01 -7.79 18.44
N GLU A 392 4.31 -7.26 19.63
CA GLU A 392 4.76 -5.86 19.78
C GLU A 392 6.04 -5.54 19.01
N GLU A 393 6.99 -6.46 18.98
CA GLU A 393 8.22 -6.33 18.20
C GLU A 393 7.97 -6.06 16.71
N VAL A 394 6.85 -6.55 16.16
CA VAL A 394 6.52 -6.36 14.75
C VAL A 394 5.97 -4.96 14.49
N TYR A 395 5.19 -4.35 15.39
CA TYR A 395 4.60 -3.03 15.15
C TYR A 395 5.27 -1.90 15.94
N ARG A 396 6.28 -2.20 16.76
CA ARG A 396 7.05 -1.21 17.53
C ARG A 396 7.60 -0.07 16.66
N PRO A 397 8.18 -0.29 15.47
CA PRO A 397 8.66 0.80 14.62
C PRO A 397 7.54 1.79 14.26
N ILE A 398 6.35 1.28 13.93
CA ILE A 398 5.16 2.08 13.63
C ILE A 398 4.64 2.81 14.87
N LYS A 399 4.64 2.14 16.02
CA LYS A 399 4.28 2.74 17.32
C LYS A 399 5.20 3.91 17.68
N MET A 400 6.51 3.74 17.47
CA MET A 400 7.50 4.80 17.70
C MET A 400 7.32 5.96 16.74
N MET A 401 7.04 5.69 15.46
CA MET A 401 6.71 6.72 14.48
C MET A 401 5.51 7.57 14.93
N ILE A 402 4.39 6.93 15.33
CA ILE A 402 3.21 7.67 15.82
C ILE A 402 3.55 8.54 17.04
N ARG A 403 4.34 8.02 17.98
CA ARG A 403 4.75 8.78 19.18
C ARG A 403 5.64 9.97 18.84
N GLY A 404 6.65 9.79 17.99
CA GLY A 404 7.57 10.85 17.60
C GLY A 404 6.95 11.90 16.65
N VAL A 405 5.84 11.55 16.02
CA VAL A 405 5.03 12.44 15.19
C VAL A 405 4.08 13.31 16.01
N GLN A 406 3.55 12.77 17.11
CA GLN A 406 2.49 13.42 17.91
C GLN A 406 2.99 14.02 19.24
N GLY A 407 4.24 13.78 19.62
CA GLY A 407 4.95 14.46 20.69
C GLY A 407 5.88 15.53 20.11
#